data_AF-A0A1G2ZE25-F1
#
_entry.id   AF-A0A1G2ZE25-F1
#
_cell.length_a   1.000
_cell.length_b   1.000
_cell.length_c   1.000
_cell.angle_alpha   90.00
_cell.angle_beta   90.00
_cell.angle_gamma   90.00
#
_symmetry.space_group_name_H-M   'P 1'
#
loop_
_entity.id
_entity.type
_entity.pdbx_description
1 polymer ?
#
loop_
_entity_poly.entity_id
_entity_poly.type
_entity_poly.pdbx_seq_one_letter_code
_entity_poly.pdbx_strand_id
1 'polypeptide(L)'
;MGITHLTDRTTIEAFLRRNPELHIYSLGDLDDFFWPYTTWYGWEEDAQLRDIALVYKGQPSATVVGISARPATMRKLLRAITPLLPQRFYAHLSPGMERVFEGTHQLDSHGPHHKMALHDRSCVLGTDCSQAVRLTHRDLDDLLRLYDESYPANWFDPRRLGFEIVAPYGEFAIERREQTVSYHPER
;
A
#
# COMPACT_ATOMS: atom_id res chain seq x y z
N MET A 1 17.53 -1.83 -19.45
CA MET A 1 16.88 -1.16 -18.31
C MET A 1 15.43 -0.97 -18.66
N GLY A 2 14.51 -1.31 -17.77
CA GLY A 2 13.09 -1.18 -18.08
C GLY A 2 12.18 -1.71 -16.99
N ILE A 3 10.88 -1.56 -17.22
CA ILE A 3 9.86 -2.19 -16.39
C ILE A 3 9.80 -3.68 -16.64
N THR A 4 9.60 -4.45 -15.59
CA THR A 4 9.32 -5.88 -15.65
C THR A 4 8.05 -6.19 -14.85
N HIS A 5 7.26 -7.16 -15.30
CA HIS A 5 6.14 -7.69 -14.54
C HIS A 5 6.65 -8.87 -13.71
N LEU A 6 6.56 -8.76 -12.38
CA LEU A 6 7.12 -9.75 -11.47
C LEU A 6 6.05 -10.75 -11.05
N THR A 7 6.30 -12.03 -11.28
CA THR A 7 5.42 -13.14 -10.91
C THR A 7 6.06 -14.14 -9.95
N ASP A 8 7.39 -14.09 -9.79
CA ASP A 8 8.10 -14.93 -8.82
C ASP A 8 8.07 -14.29 -7.43
N ARG A 9 7.28 -14.91 -6.53
CA ARG A 9 7.13 -14.49 -5.14
C ARG A 9 8.47 -14.47 -4.40
N THR A 10 9.39 -15.40 -4.72
CA THR A 10 10.70 -15.50 -4.05
C THR A 10 11.57 -14.30 -4.38
N THR A 11 11.62 -13.89 -5.65
CA THR A 11 12.35 -12.68 -6.08
C THR A 11 11.80 -11.42 -5.42
N ILE A 12 10.47 -11.30 -5.34
CA ILE A 12 9.81 -10.16 -4.70
C ILE A 12 10.15 -10.12 -3.20
N GLU A 13 9.98 -11.25 -2.50
CA GLU A 13 10.30 -11.37 -1.09
C GLU A 13 11.76 -11.02 -0.80
N ALA A 14 12.69 -11.57 -1.58
CA ALA A 14 14.12 -11.29 -1.44
C ALA A 14 14.46 -9.80 -1.61
N PHE A 15 13.74 -9.08 -2.48
CA PHE A 15 13.88 -7.63 -2.60
C PHE A 15 13.34 -6.91 -1.38
N LEU A 16 12.10 -7.21 -0.97
CA LEU A 16 11.41 -6.53 0.14
C LEU A 16 12.15 -6.74 1.47
N ARG A 17 12.71 -7.94 1.70
CA ARG A 17 13.49 -8.27 2.91
C ARG A 17 14.80 -7.50 3.05
N ARG A 18 15.26 -6.77 2.02
CA ARG A 18 16.42 -5.87 2.16
C ARG A 18 16.13 -4.70 3.10
N ASN A 19 14.87 -4.31 3.24
CA ASN A 19 14.41 -3.34 4.24
C ASN A 19 13.00 -3.72 4.74
N PRO A 20 12.90 -4.72 5.65
CA PRO A 20 11.62 -5.25 6.09
C PRO A 20 10.72 -4.21 6.74
N GLU A 21 11.28 -3.24 7.46
CA GLU A 21 10.52 -2.20 8.15
C GLU A 21 9.80 -1.28 7.17
N LEU A 22 10.46 -0.92 6.06
CA LEU A 22 9.86 -0.13 4.99
C LEU A 22 8.74 -0.89 4.27
N HIS A 23 8.92 -2.21 4.14
CA HIS A 23 8.12 -3.09 3.30
C HIS A 23 7.22 -4.07 4.07
N ILE A 24 7.04 -3.88 5.38
CA ILE A 24 6.38 -4.89 6.24
C ILE A 24 4.97 -5.26 5.76
N TYR A 25 4.20 -4.28 5.30
CA TYR A 25 2.87 -4.53 4.74
C TYR A 25 2.92 -5.25 3.39
N SER A 26 3.85 -4.82 2.51
CA SER A 26 4.11 -5.47 1.22
C SER A 26 4.63 -6.91 1.35
N LEU A 27 5.33 -7.24 2.44
CA LEU A 27 5.68 -8.62 2.78
C LEU A 27 4.44 -9.43 3.15
N GLY A 28 3.49 -8.83 3.87
CA GLY A 28 2.19 -9.43 4.16
C GLY A 28 1.34 -9.70 2.91
N ASP A 29 1.45 -8.85 1.88
CA ASP A 29 0.76 -9.03 0.60
C ASP A 29 1.25 -10.27 -0.20
N LEU A 30 2.33 -10.92 0.24
CA LEU A 30 2.80 -12.19 -0.34
C LEU A 30 2.09 -13.43 0.23
N ASP A 31 1.28 -13.26 1.27
CA ASP A 31 0.43 -14.32 1.80
C ASP A 31 -0.56 -14.83 0.75
N ASP A 32 -0.88 -16.12 0.77
CA ASP A 32 -1.75 -16.76 -0.22
C ASP A 32 -3.14 -16.11 -0.31
N PHE A 33 -3.62 -15.53 0.78
CA PHE A 33 -4.89 -14.83 0.77
C PHE A 33 -4.83 -13.54 -0.08
N PHE A 34 -3.75 -12.76 0.04
CA PHE A 34 -3.61 -11.47 -0.64
C PHE A 34 -3.08 -11.61 -2.05
N TRP A 35 -2.20 -12.58 -2.28
CA TRP A 35 -1.47 -12.77 -3.54
C TRP A 35 -2.33 -12.68 -4.82
N PRO A 36 -3.54 -13.30 -4.90
CA PRO A 36 -4.40 -13.23 -6.09
C PRO A 36 -4.84 -11.82 -6.47
N TYR A 37 -4.79 -10.88 -5.52
CA TYR A 37 -5.18 -9.48 -5.70
C TYR A 37 -3.98 -8.56 -5.94
N THR A 38 -2.77 -9.09 -6.04
CA THR A 38 -1.55 -8.31 -6.23
C THR A 38 -1.07 -8.33 -7.67
N THR A 39 -0.52 -7.21 -8.14
CA THR A 39 0.23 -7.13 -9.39
C THR A 39 1.51 -6.36 -9.11
N TRP A 40 2.66 -6.97 -9.40
CA TRP A 40 3.96 -6.42 -9.04
C TRP A 40 4.74 -5.98 -10.27
N TYR A 41 5.32 -4.80 -10.19
CA TYR A 41 6.18 -4.24 -11.24
C TYR A 41 7.55 -3.93 -10.67
N GLY A 42 8.59 -4.34 -11.39
CA GLY A 42 9.98 -4.06 -11.05
C GLY A 42 10.61 -3.06 -11.99
N TRP A 43 11.58 -2.29 -11.49
CA TRP A 43 12.52 -1.57 -12.34
C TRP A 43 13.88 -2.28 -12.33
N GLU A 44 14.31 -2.76 -13.49
CA GLU A 44 15.57 -3.47 -13.63
C GLU A 44 16.65 -2.61 -14.30
N GLU A 45 17.83 -2.59 -13.69
CA GLU A 45 19.05 -2.01 -14.26
C GLU A 45 20.20 -2.99 -14.03
N ASP A 46 20.95 -3.31 -15.09
CA ASP A 46 22.08 -4.27 -15.09
C ASP A 46 21.70 -5.65 -14.54
N ALA A 47 20.54 -6.18 -14.96
CA ALA A 47 19.97 -7.45 -14.47
C ALA A 47 19.72 -7.49 -12.96
N GLN A 48 19.67 -6.33 -12.30
CA GLN A 48 19.33 -6.22 -10.87
C GLN A 48 18.03 -5.46 -10.69
N LEU A 49 17.15 -6.03 -9.86
CA LEU A 49 15.95 -5.34 -9.41
C LEU A 49 16.32 -4.16 -8.51
N ARG A 50 16.02 -2.95 -8.99
CA ARG A 50 16.34 -1.67 -8.34
C ARG A 50 15.15 -1.05 -7.63
N ASP A 51 13.92 -1.34 -8.03
CA ASP A 51 12.76 -0.89 -7.27
C ASP A 51 11.55 -1.75 -7.57
N ILE A 52 10.55 -1.70 -6.70
CA ILE A 52 9.32 -2.46 -6.86
C ILE A 52 8.09 -1.63 -6.50
N ALA A 53 7.04 -1.75 -7.31
CA ALA A 53 5.73 -1.18 -7.05
C ALA A 53 4.67 -2.29 -7.06
N LEU A 54 3.69 -2.16 -6.16
CA LEU A 54 2.55 -3.05 -6.07
C LEU A 54 1.29 -2.30 -6.52
N VAL A 55 0.45 -2.97 -7.31
CA VAL A 55 -0.95 -2.59 -7.53
C VAL A 55 -1.82 -3.65 -6.86
N TYR A 56 -2.47 -3.28 -5.77
CA TYR A 56 -3.39 -4.12 -5.02
C TYR A 56 -4.83 -3.86 -5.46
N LYS A 57 -5.59 -4.93 -5.75
CA LYS A 57 -6.97 -4.87 -6.27
C LYS A 57 -7.97 -5.65 -5.40
N GLY A 58 -7.68 -5.81 -4.10
CA GLY A 58 -8.57 -6.52 -3.16
C GLY A 58 -9.74 -5.67 -2.64
N GLN A 59 -9.87 -4.44 -3.11
CA GLN A 59 -10.93 -3.48 -2.75
C GLN A 59 -11.58 -2.89 -4.02
N PRO A 60 -12.75 -2.23 -3.91
CA PRO A 60 -13.41 -1.62 -5.07
C PRO A 60 -12.54 -0.64 -5.85
N SER A 61 -11.66 0.10 -5.16
CA SER A 61 -10.61 0.92 -5.77
C SER A 61 -9.25 0.27 -5.59
N ALA A 62 -8.43 0.24 -6.65
CA ALA A 62 -7.08 -0.29 -6.57
C ALA A 62 -6.20 0.63 -5.70
N THR A 63 -5.19 0.05 -5.03
CA THR A 63 -4.17 0.80 -4.29
C THR A 63 -2.79 0.59 -4.91
N VAL A 64 -2.09 1.67 -5.23
CA VAL A 64 -0.72 1.66 -5.76
C VAL A 64 0.27 1.94 -4.65
N VAL A 65 1.14 0.98 -4.34
CA VAL A 65 2.16 1.10 -3.30
C VAL A 65 3.53 1.27 -3.96
N GLY A 66 4.16 2.41 -3.70
CA GLY A 66 5.45 2.82 -4.25
C GLY A 66 6.31 3.46 -3.17
N ILE A 67 6.76 2.65 -2.20
CA ILE A 67 7.60 3.08 -1.08
C ILE A 67 9.05 2.70 -1.37
N SER A 68 9.97 3.67 -1.37
CA SER A 68 11.36 3.43 -1.76
C SER A 68 12.35 4.35 -1.06
N ALA A 69 13.53 3.81 -0.75
CA ALA A 69 14.71 4.56 -0.33
C ALA A 69 15.46 5.20 -1.53
N ARG A 70 15.03 4.93 -2.77
CA ARG A 70 15.63 5.44 -4.02
C ARG A 70 14.59 6.23 -4.85
N PRO A 71 14.28 7.48 -4.45
CA PRO A 71 13.30 8.33 -5.10
C PRO A 71 13.42 8.43 -6.64
N ALA A 72 14.64 8.49 -7.16
CA ALA A 72 14.85 8.62 -8.60
C ALA A 72 14.40 7.38 -9.38
N THR A 73 14.70 6.18 -8.88
CA THR A 73 14.35 4.91 -9.51
C THR A 73 12.84 4.65 -9.41
N MET A 74 12.25 4.83 -8.23
CA MET A 74 10.81 4.71 -8.03
C MET A 74 10.02 5.63 -8.98
N ARG A 75 10.44 6.89 -9.17
CA ARG A 75 9.77 7.78 -10.14
C ARG A 75 9.83 7.27 -11.57
N LYS A 76 10.94 6.63 -12.00
CA LYS A 76 11.01 6.01 -13.34
C LYS A 76 10.00 4.87 -13.45
N LEU A 77 9.94 4.02 -12.42
CA LEU A 77 9.00 2.90 -12.36
C LEU A 77 7.55 3.39 -12.42
N LEU A 78 7.16 4.31 -11.53
CA LEU A 78 5.80 4.85 -11.47
C LEU A 78 5.38 5.49 -12.80
N ARG A 79 6.26 6.28 -13.44
CA ARG A 79 5.99 6.87 -14.76
C ARG A 79 5.74 5.80 -15.81
N ALA A 80 6.58 4.77 -15.84
CA ALA A 80 6.50 3.73 -16.84
C ALA A 80 5.27 2.82 -16.66
N ILE A 81 4.80 2.61 -15.43
CA ILE A 81 3.56 1.85 -15.17
C ILE A 81 2.31 2.72 -15.20
N THR A 82 2.40 4.06 -15.20
CA THR A 82 1.24 4.97 -15.21
C THR A 82 0.19 4.61 -16.27
N PRO A 83 0.56 4.28 -17.54
CA PRO A 83 -0.42 3.88 -18.56
C PRO A 83 -1.16 2.56 -18.26
N LEU A 84 -0.65 1.74 -17.33
CA LEU A 84 -1.21 0.46 -16.93
C LEU A 84 -2.12 0.57 -15.70
N LEU A 85 -2.12 1.72 -15.02
CA LEU A 85 -2.89 1.95 -13.81
C LEU A 85 -4.36 2.24 -14.15
N PRO A 86 -5.30 1.93 -13.24
CA PRO A 86 -6.68 2.38 -13.36
C PRO A 86 -6.77 3.91 -13.46
N GLN A 87 -7.89 4.42 -13.98
CA GLN A 87 -8.10 5.87 -14.06
C GLN A 87 -8.21 6.54 -12.69
N ARG A 88 -8.65 5.80 -11.67
CA ARG A 88 -8.76 6.23 -10.28
C ARG A 88 -8.23 5.13 -9.37
N PHE A 89 -7.37 5.50 -8.42
CA PHE A 89 -6.75 4.57 -7.49
C PHE A 89 -6.33 5.30 -6.21
N TYR A 90 -6.25 4.55 -5.11
CA TYR A 90 -5.55 5.03 -3.92
C TYR A 90 -4.04 4.81 -4.06
N ALA A 91 -3.21 5.56 -3.35
CA ALA A 91 -1.77 5.36 -3.39
C ALA A 91 -1.08 5.49 -2.02
N HIS A 92 -0.11 4.62 -1.76
CA HIS A 92 0.84 4.77 -0.66
C HIS A 92 2.22 4.99 -1.24
N LEU A 93 2.68 6.23 -1.17
CA LEU A 93 3.90 6.65 -1.84
C LEU A 93 4.86 7.27 -0.84
N SER A 94 6.16 7.05 -1.07
CA SER A 94 7.16 7.86 -0.38
C SER A 94 6.97 9.35 -0.74
N PRO A 95 7.23 10.29 0.19
CA PRO A 95 7.02 11.71 -0.09
C PRO A 95 7.70 12.20 -1.37
N GLY A 96 6.96 12.96 -2.19
CA GLY A 96 7.44 13.52 -3.46
C GLY A 96 7.32 12.58 -4.66
N MET A 97 6.86 11.34 -4.48
CA MET A 97 6.61 10.40 -5.58
C MET A 97 5.28 10.69 -6.29
N GLU A 98 4.28 11.21 -5.57
CA GLU A 98 2.97 11.61 -6.09
C GLU A 98 3.07 12.60 -7.25
N ARG A 99 4.15 13.40 -7.28
CA ARG A 99 4.45 14.36 -8.35
C ARG A 99 4.56 13.74 -9.74
N VAL A 100 4.79 12.43 -9.83
CA VAL A 100 4.76 11.69 -11.10
C VAL A 100 3.40 11.81 -11.78
N PHE A 101 2.33 11.96 -10.99
CA PHE A 101 0.96 11.95 -11.47
C PHE A 101 0.37 13.35 -11.68
N GLU A 102 1.01 14.43 -11.24
CA GLU A 102 0.46 15.81 -11.32
C GLU A 102 0.04 16.25 -12.73
N GLY A 103 0.73 15.77 -13.77
CA GLY A 103 0.42 16.09 -15.16
C GLY A 103 -0.75 15.29 -15.76
N THR A 104 -1.14 14.19 -15.13
CA THR A 104 -2.12 13.23 -15.68
C THR A 104 -3.31 13.00 -14.75
N HIS A 105 -3.17 13.28 -13.46
CA HIS A 105 -4.14 13.04 -12.41
C HIS A 105 -4.31 14.27 -11.51
N GLN A 106 -5.51 14.41 -10.96
CA GLN A 106 -5.80 15.17 -9.76
C GLN A 106 -5.39 14.34 -8.54
N LEU A 107 -4.76 15.02 -7.58
CA LEU A 107 -4.26 14.43 -6.36
C LEU A 107 -5.08 14.95 -5.18
N ASP A 108 -5.54 14.03 -4.33
CA ASP A 108 -6.14 14.35 -3.05
C ASP A 108 -5.33 13.68 -1.93
N SER A 109 -4.93 14.47 -0.94
CA SER A 109 -4.07 14.00 0.15
C SER A 109 -4.90 13.71 1.38
N HIS A 110 -4.79 12.49 1.92
CA HIS A 110 -5.38 12.13 3.21
C HIS A 110 -4.38 12.16 4.36
N GLY A 111 -3.30 12.94 4.21
CA GLY A 111 -2.31 13.18 5.25
C GLY A 111 -1.14 12.18 5.28
N PRO A 112 -0.17 12.39 6.19
CA PRO A 112 1.00 11.55 6.30
C PRO A 112 0.68 10.21 6.97
N HIS A 113 1.24 9.13 6.42
CA HIS A 113 1.21 7.81 7.04
C HIS A 113 2.60 7.49 7.61
N HIS A 114 2.71 7.46 8.95
CA HIS A 114 3.95 7.13 9.64
C HIS A 114 4.09 5.62 9.83
N LYS A 115 5.17 5.05 9.26
CA LYS A 115 5.61 3.69 9.57
C LYS A 115 6.66 3.74 10.66
N MET A 116 6.47 2.93 11.70
CA MET A 116 7.35 2.90 12.88
C MET A 116 7.81 1.46 13.13
N ALA A 117 9.09 1.32 13.46
CA ALA A 117 9.68 0.05 13.90
C ALA A 117 10.20 0.20 15.33
N LEU A 118 9.91 -0.78 16.18
CA LEU A 118 10.40 -0.82 17.55
C LEU A 118 11.71 -1.63 17.58
N HIS A 119 12.85 -0.93 17.63
CA HIS A 119 14.16 -1.58 17.69
C HIS A 119 14.57 -1.97 19.11
N ASP A 120 14.40 -1.06 20.06
CA ASP A 120 14.66 -1.33 21.47
C ASP A 120 13.39 -1.85 22.13
N ARG A 121 13.32 -3.16 22.32
CA ARG A 121 12.16 -3.80 22.97
C ARG A 121 12.19 -3.63 24.49
N SER A 122 13.34 -3.29 25.09
CA SER A 122 13.47 -3.20 26.55
C SER A 122 12.55 -2.15 27.15
N CYS A 123 12.24 -1.09 26.38
CA CYS A 123 11.34 -0.02 26.82
C CYS A 123 9.88 -0.46 27.02
N VAL A 124 9.46 -1.61 26.49
CA VAL A 124 8.09 -2.13 26.65
C VAL A 124 8.00 -3.41 27.49
N LEU A 125 9.12 -4.09 27.77
CA LEU A 125 9.13 -5.35 28.51
C LEU A 125 8.65 -5.22 29.96
N GLY A 126 8.77 -4.04 30.57
CA GLY A 126 8.31 -3.76 31.93
C GLY A 126 6.86 -3.28 32.04
N THR A 127 6.13 -3.21 30.93
CA THR A 127 4.74 -2.72 30.94
C THR A 127 3.83 -3.74 31.60
N ASP A 128 3.04 -3.31 32.58
CA ASP A 128 2.02 -4.16 33.19
C ASP A 128 0.89 -4.42 32.19
N CYS A 129 0.83 -5.65 31.70
CA CYS A 129 -0.21 -6.14 30.80
C CYS A 129 -1.21 -7.08 31.50
N SER A 130 -1.27 -7.09 32.84
CA SER A 130 -2.12 -8.02 33.61
C SER A 130 -3.62 -7.91 33.32
N GLN A 131 -4.07 -6.76 32.84
CA GLN A 131 -5.46 -6.53 32.42
C GLN A 131 -5.70 -6.74 30.91
N ALA A 132 -4.65 -6.97 30.13
CA ALA A 132 -4.77 -7.20 28.70
C ALA A 132 -5.23 -8.64 28.44
N VAL A 133 -6.35 -8.80 27.74
CA VAL A 133 -6.90 -10.10 27.35
C VAL A 133 -6.82 -10.28 25.84
N ARG A 134 -6.50 -11.51 25.40
CA ARG A 134 -6.48 -11.83 23.97
C ARG A 134 -7.93 -11.94 23.46
N LEU A 135 -8.26 -11.12 22.47
CA LEU A 135 -9.56 -11.19 21.80
C LEU A 135 -9.67 -12.45 20.94
N THR A 136 -10.88 -12.99 20.89
CA THR A 136 -11.26 -14.21 20.20
C THR A 136 -12.51 -13.94 19.35
N HIS A 137 -12.96 -14.95 18.60
CA HIS A 137 -14.23 -14.84 17.88
C HIS A 137 -15.45 -14.59 18.79
N ARG A 138 -15.35 -14.85 20.11
CA ARG A 138 -16.42 -14.55 21.06
C ARG A 138 -16.65 -13.04 21.24
N ASP A 139 -15.64 -12.24 20.93
CA ASP A 139 -15.63 -10.79 21.11
C ASP A 139 -16.01 -10.04 19.82
N LEU A 140 -16.39 -10.77 18.76
CA LEU A 140 -16.62 -10.20 17.43
C LEU A 140 -17.73 -9.14 17.43
N ASP A 141 -18.85 -9.39 18.10
CA ASP A 141 -19.98 -8.45 18.10
C ASP A 141 -19.62 -7.12 18.78
N ASP A 142 -18.85 -7.18 19.87
CA ASP A 142 -18.39 -5.98 20.56
C ASP A 142 -17.31 -5.24 19.75
N LEU A 143 -16.44 -5.96 19.05
CA LEU A 143 -15.48 -5.37 18.11
C LEU A 143 -16.15 -4.67 16.93
N LEU A 144 -17.17 -5.29 16.34
CA LEU A 144 -17.92 -4.68 15.24
C LEU A 144 -18.61 -3.40 15.72
N ARG A 145 -19.19 -3.40 16.92
CA ARG A 145 -19.79 -2.21 17.52
C ARG A 145 -18.75 -1.11 17.76
N LEU A 146 -17.58 -1.46 18.31
CA LEU A 146 -16.49 -0.50 18.54
C LEU A 146 -16.04 0.16 17.22
N TYR A 147 -15.85 -0.63 16.16
CA TYR A 147 -15.44 -0.09 14.87
C TYR A 147 -16.53 0.75 14.22
N ASP A 148 -17.80 0.34 14.28
CA ASP A 148 -18.91 1.12 13.76
C ASP A 148 -19.02 2.50 14.46
N GLU A 149 -18.89 2.53 15.79
CA GLU A 149 -19.00 3.76 16.58
C GLU A 149 -17.77 4.67 16.45
N SER A 150 -16.57 4.10 16.44
CA SER A 150 -15.32 4.87 16.54
C SER A 150 -14.61 5.08 15.21
N TYR A 151 -14.77 4.16 14.26
CA TYR A 151 -14.07 4.15 12.97
C TYR A 151 -14.97 3.59 11.84
N PRO A 152 -16.12 4.21 11.54
CA PRO A 152 -17.11 3.64 10.62
C PRO A 152 -16.60 3.44 9.17
N ALA A 153 -15.52 4.13 8.79
CA ALA A 153 -14.87 3.97 7.49
C ALA A 153 -13.71 2.95 7.50
N ASN A 154 -13.42 2.32 8.64
CA ASN A 154 -12.38 1.31 8.75
C ASN A 154 -12.74 0.04 7.97
N TRP A 155 -11.73 -0.55 7.35
CA TRP A 155 -11.78 -1.92 6.92
C TRP A 155 -11.37 -2.89 8.04
N PHE A 156 -12.35 -3.44 8.77
CA PHE A 156 -12.15 -4.57 9.68
C PHE A 156 -12.55 -5.89 9.00
N ASP A 157 -11.69 -6.89 9.12
CA ASP A 157 -11.98 -8.25 8.66
C ASP A 157 -12.06 -9.19 9.88
N PRO A 158 -13.19 -9.86 10.14
CA PRO A 158 -13.36 -10.79 11.27
C PRO A 158 -12.32 -11.92 11.31
N ARG A 159 -11.70 -12.27 10.18
CA ARG A 159 -10.61 -13.25 10.12
C ARG A 159 -9.34 -12.76 10.81
N ARG A 160 -9.25 -11.48 11.19
CA ARG A 160 -8.19 -10.99 12.07
C ARG A 160 -8.26 -11.60 13.47
N LEU A 161 -9.43 -12.10 13.88
CA LEU A 161 -9.58 -12.85 15.11
C LEU A 161 -9.11 -14.29 14.90
N GLY A 162 -8.17 -14.74 15.72
CA GLY A 162 -7.60 -16.09 15.64
C GLY A 162 -6.31 -16.22 14.80
N PHE A 163 -5.91 -15.20 14.05
CA PHE A 163 -4.63 -15.14 13.33
C PHE A 163 -3.64 -14.21 14.03
N GLU A 164 -2.34 -14.46 13.88
CA GLU A 164 -1.31 -13.73 14.63
C GLU A 164 -0.99 -12.33 14.06
N ILE A 165 -1.14 -12.03 12.76
CA ILE A 165 -0.87 -10.68 12.21
C ILE A 165 -1.63 -10.43 10.88
N VAL A 166 -2.34 -9.31 10.76
CA VAL A 166 -2.56 -8.56 9.48
C VAL A 166 -2.70 -7.07 9.80
N ALA A 167 -1.90 -6.20 9.16
CA ALA A 167 -1.86 -4.76 9.43
C ALA A 167 -2.74 -3.94 8.47
N PRO A 168 -3.36 -2.83 8.93
CA PRO A 168 -4.12 -1.91 8.09
C PRO A 168 -3.22 -0.88 7.37
N TYR A 169 -3.76 -0.34 6.28
CA TYR A 169 -3.15 0.68 5.43
C TYR A 169 -3.76 2.08 5.65
N GLY A 170 -3.05 3.15 5.29
CA GLY A 170 -3.53 4.54 5.29
C GLY A 170 -3.19 5.22 3.96
N GLU A 171 -4.14 5.98 3.41
CA GLU A 171 -4.43 6.11 1.96
C GLU A 171 -4.16 7.53 1.37
N PHE A 172 -4.06 7.65 0.04
CA PHE A 172 -4.20 8.91 -0.75
C PHE A 172 -5.12 8.61 -1.93
N ALA A 173 -6.07 9.47 -2.31
CA ALA A 173 -6.88 9.26 -3.53
C ALA A 173 -6.26 9.98 -4.74
N ILE A 174 -6.14 9.27 -5.87
CA ILE A 174 -5.61 9.77 -7.15
C ILE A 174 -6.62 9.50 -8.27
N GLU A 175 -6.99 10.52 -9.03
CA GLU A 175 -8.02 10.46 -10.08
C GLU A 175 -7.55 11.14 -11.37
N ARG A 176 -7.73 10.55 -12.55
CA ARG A 176 -7.27 11.12 -13.82
C ARG A 176 -7.97 12.45 -14.12
N ARG A 177 -7.25 13.45 -14.63
CA ARG A 177 -7.88 14.70 -15.11
C ARG A 177 -8.69 14.42 -16.37
N GLU A 178 -9.96 14.78 -16.37
CA GLU A 178 -10.75 14.87 -17.60
C GLU A 178 -10.26 16.05 -18.44
N GLN A 179 -9.92 15.80 -19.71
CA GLN A 179 -9.77 16.88 -20.67
C GLN A 179 -11.17 17.32 -21.07
N THR A 180 -11.65 18.44 -20.52
CA THR A 180 -12.79 19.14 -21.10
C THR A 180 -12.33 19.73 -22.43
N VAL A 181 -12.54 19.00 -23.52
CA VAL A 181 -12.51 19.59 -24.86
C VAL A 181 -13.81 20.37 -25.00
N SER A 182 -13.78 21.64 -24.63
CA SER A 182 -14.84 22.59 -24.97
C SER A 182 -14.83 22.79 -26.48
N TYR A 183 -15.71 22.07 -27.17
CA TYR A 183 -16.06 22.29 -28.57
C TYR A 183 -16.83 23.62 -28.67
N HIS A 184 -16.18 24.65 -29.20
CA HIS A 184 -16.87 25.86 -29.68
C HIS A 184 -17.23 25.64 -31.16
N PRO A 185 -18.50 25.47 -31.53
CA PRO A 185 -18.92 25.66 -32.91
C PRO A 185 -18.91 27.15 -33.21
N GLU A 186 -18.05 27.58 -34.13
CA GLU A 186 -18.12 28.90 -34.73
C GLU A 186 -19.49 29.12 -35.40
N ARG A 187 -20.14 30.23 -35.05
CA ARG A 187 -21.09 30.95 -35.90
C ARG A 187 -20.94 32.44 -35.64
#